data_AF-A0A0C9QYV3-F1
#
_entry.id   AF-A0A0C9QYV3-F1
#
_cell.length_a   1.000
_cell.length_b   1.000
_cell.length_c   1.000
_cell.angle_alpha   90.00
_cell.angle_beta   90.00
_cell.angle_gamma   90.00
#
_symmetry.space_group_name_H-M   'P 1'
#
loop_
_entity.id
_entity.type
_entity.pdbx_description
1 polymer ?
#
loop_
_entity_poly.entity_id
_entity_poly.type
_entity_poly.pdbx_seq_one_letter_code
_entity_poly.pdbx_strand_id
1 'polypeptide(L)'
;RTRTVMGEPIPVLLVTANVGSIFEEPRTLLPGWIGEFLRTVKQYQPSFLALHCQEVGGKNYERTMPHVADFIGTLMGSEELSSYSAVQVFLDEDFSCVEKFTALGN
;
A
#
# COMPACT_ATOMS: atom_id res chain seq x y z
N ARG A 1 -7.92 21.11 -41.19
CA ARG A 1 -8.42 20.12 -40.20
C ARG A 1 -7.30 19.89 -39.20
N THR A 2 -7.37 20.54 -38.04
CA THR A 2 -6.33 20.52 -37.00
C THR A 2 -6.29 19.11 -36.40
N ARG A 3 -5.14 18.43 -36.48
CA ARG A 3 -4.92 17.16 -35.78
C ARG A 3 -4.81 17.49 -34.29
N THR A 4 -5.84 17.19 -33.51
CA THR A 4 -5.70 17.06 -32.07
C THR A 4 -4.73 15.92 -31.82
N VAL A 5 -3.52 16.22 -31.35
CA VAL A 5 -2.61 15.21 -30.81
C VAL A 5 -3.26 14.77 -29.51
N MET A 6 -3.85 13.57 -29.49
CA MET A 6 -4.18 12.95 -28.20
C MET A 6 -2.85 12.69 -27.50
N GLY A 7 -2.67 13.23 -26.30
CA GLY A 7 -1.48 12.96 -25.50
C GLY A 7 -1.33 11.46 -25.24
N GLU A 8 -0.10 11.02 -24.97
CA GLU A 8 0.14 9.63 -24.60
C GLU A 8 -0.65 9.26 -23.33
N PRO A 9 -1.24 8.05 -23.27
CA PRO A 9 -1.96 7.61 -22.09
C PRO A 9 -0.99 7.49 -20.91
N ILE A 10 -1.41 7.97 -19.74
CA ILE A 10 -0.62 7.86 -18.50
C ILE A 10 -0.81 6.44 -17.94
N PRO A 11 0.26 5.64 -17.78
CA PRO A 11 0.17 4.33 -17.15
C PRO A 11 -0.20 4.47 -15.67
N VAL A 12 -1.29 3.81 -15.26
CA VAL A 12 -1.84 3.86 -13.91
C VAL A 12 -1.95 2.46 -13.34
N LEU A 13 -1.51 2.26 -12.09
CA LEU A 13 -1.71 1.03 -11.34
C LEU A 13 -2.48 1.35 -10.04
N LEU A 14 -3.66 0.74 -9.89
CA LEU A 14 -4.50 0.86 -8.70
C LEU A 14 -4.57 -0.50 -8.03
N VAL A 15 -4.10 -0.58 -6.78
CA VAL A 15 -4.04 -1.82 -6.01
C VAL A 15 -4.88 -1.66 -4.75
N THR A 16 -5.76 -2.63 -4.52
CA THR A 16 -6.48 -2.78 -3.25
C THR A 16 -6.15 -4.14 -2.66
N ALA A 17 -5.85 -4.21 -1.37
CA ALA A 17 -5.57 -5.47 -0.70
C ALA A 17 -6.13 -5.49 0.72
N ASN A 18 -6.84 -6.56 1.05
CA ASN A 18 -7.07 -6.91 2.46
C ASN A 18 -5.79 -7.53 3.01
N VAL A 19 -5.22 -6.93 4.05
CA VAL A 19 -3.91 -7.28 4.60
C VAL A 19 -3.97 -7.71 6.06
N GLY A 20 -5.17 -7.98 6.60
CA GLY A 20 -5.36 -8.38 8.00
C GLY A 20 -4.50 -9.58 8.40
N SER A 21 -4.51 -10.64 7.60
CA SER A 21 -3.71 -11.85 7.85
C SER A 21 -2.20 -11.59 7.78
N ILE A 22 -1.75 -10.66 6.93
CA ILE A 22 -0.33 -10.29 6.82
C ILE A 22 0.17 -9.71 8.14
N PHE A 23 -0.64 -8.87 8.79
CA PHE A 23 -0.27 -8.26 10.08
C PHE A 23 -0.46 -9.22 11.28
N GLU A 24 -1.22 -10.30 11.13
CA GLU A 24 -1.28 -11.39 12.10
C GLU A 24 -0.04 -12.31 12.03
N GLU A 25 0.52 -12.54 10.83
CA GLU A 25 1.72 -13.36 10.60
C GLU A 25 2.81 -12.65 9.76
N PRO A 26 3.35 -11.50 10.23
CA PRO A 26 4.19 -10.63 9.40
C PRO A 26 5.50 -11.29 8.96
N ARG A 27 6.07 -12.18 9.78
CA ARG A 27 7.33 -12.87 9.44
C ARG A 27 7.19 -13.83 8.26
N THR A 28 5.99 -14.40 8.08
CA THR A 28 5.72 -15.43 7.07
C THR A 28 5.18 -14.81 5.79
N LEU A 29 4.21 -13.90 5.91
CA LEU A 29 3.42 -13.43 4.78
C LEU A 29 3.95 -12.12 4.18
N LEU A 30 4.51 -11.23 5.01
CA LEU A 30 4.94 -9.90 4.56
C LEU A 30 6.05 -9.96 3.49
N PRO A 31 7.10 -10.80 3.61
CA PRO A 31 8.16 -10.83 2.60
C PRO A 31 7.64 -11.25 1.21
N GLY A 32 6.74 -12.24 1.17
CA GLY A 32 6.14 -12.71 -0.08
C GLY A 32 5.23 -11.67 -0.71
N TRP A 33 4.39 -11.02 0.10
CA TRP A 33 3.48 -9.99 -0.38
C TRP A 33 4.21 -8.76 -0.92
N ILE A 34 5.20 -8.24 -0.19
CA ILE A 34 6.02 -7.11 -0.64
C ILE A 34 6.75 -7.48 -1.93
N GLY A 35 7.35 -8.68 -1.99
CA GLY A 35 8.06 -9.14 -3.19
C GLY A 35 7.18 -9.22 -4.43
N GLU A 36 5.94 -9.70 -4.29
CA GLU A 36 4.95 -9.74 -5.38
C GLU A 36 4.50 -8.34 -5.81
N PHE A 37 4.23 -7.48 -4.84
CA PHE A 37 3.82 -6.10 -5.10
C PHE A 37 4.91 -5.32 -5.84
N LEU A 38 6.15 -5.35 -5.35
CA LEU A 38 7.27 -4.62 -5.99
C LEU A 38 7.59 -5.19 -7.38
N ARG A 39 7.58 -6.51 -7.55
CA ARG A 39 7.76 -7.12 -8.88
C ARG A 39 6.65 -6.68 -9.85
N THR A 40 5.42 -6.56 -9.38
CA THR A 40 4.29 -6.03 -10.17
C THR A 40 4.56 -4.58 -10.59
N VAL A 41 4.98 -3.72 -9.65
CA VAL A 41 5.34 -2.32 -9.96
C VAL A 41 6.47 -2.25 -11.00
N LYS A 42 7.51 -3.07 -10.83
CA LYS A 42 8.64 -3.16 -11.76
C LYS A 42 8.24 -3.62 -13.15
N GLN A 43 7.29 -4.55 -13.26
CA GLN A 43 6.80 -5.06 -14.54
C GLN A 43 6.00 -3.99 -15.30
N TYR A 44 5.12 -3.26 -14.61
CA TYR A 44 4.20 -2.31 -15.25
C TYR A 44 4.76 -0.90 -15.37
N GLN A 45 5.77 -0.53 -14.56
CA GLN A 45 6.37 0.81 -14.49
C GLN A 45 5.33 1.94 -14.56
N PRO A 46 4.32 1.95 -13.66
CA PRO A 46 3.26 2.94 -13.72
C PRO A 46 3.79 4.34 -13.44
N SER A 47 3.25 5.36 -14.10
CA SER A 47 3.55 6.76 -13.78
C SER A 47 2.75 7.24 -12.57
N PHE A 48 1.64 6.57 -12.24
CA PHE A 48 0.86 6.80 -11.03
C PHE A 48 0.49 5.47 -10.38
N LEU A 49 0.80 5.34 -9.09
CA LEU A 49 0.53 4.17 -8.27
C LEU A 49 -0.31 4.57 -7.06
N ALA A 50 -1.43 3.90 -6.87
CA ALA A 50 -2.20 3.98 -5.62
C ALA A 50 -2.30 2.58 -5.01
N LEU A 51 -1.93 2.48 -3.74
CA LEU A 51 -2.10 1.27 -2.92
C LEU A 51 -3.05 1.58 -1.76
N HIS A 52 -4.14 0.84 -1.68
CA HIS A 52 -5.12 0.94 -0.60
C HIS A 52 -5.21 -0.39 0.14
N CYS A 53 -4.79 -0.41 1.39
CA CYS A 53 -4.80 -1.60 2.24
C CYS A 53 -5.98 -1.55 3.23
N GLN A 54 -6.77 -2.62 3.30
CA GLN A 54 -7.85 -2.81 4.28
C GLN A 54 -7.37 -3.71 5.42
N GLU A 55 -7.98 -3.58 6.61
CA GLU A 55 -7.64 -4.36 7.81
C GLU A 55 -6.16 -4.22 8.24
N VAL A 56 -5.56 -3.05 8.04
CA VAL A 56 -4.19 -2.77 8.47
C VAL A 56 -4.07 -2.93 9.99
N GLY A 57 -3.08 -3.71 10.45
CA GLY A 57 -2.94 -4.09 11.85
C GLY A 57 -3.73 -5.35 12.27
N GLY A 58 -4.64 -5.84 11.43
CA GLY A 58 -5.43 -7.03 11.72
C GLY A 58 -6.24 -6.91 13.02
N LYS A 59 -6.66 -8.06 13.58
CA LYS A 59 -7.51 -8.08 14.79
C LYS A 59 -6.82 -7.61 16.07
N ASN A 60 -5.49 -7.64 16.11
CA ASN A 60 -4.66 -7.29 17.26
C ASN A 60 -3.88 -5.98 17.03
N TYR A 61 -4.54 -4.96 16.46
CA TYR A 61 -3.94 -3.69 16.02
C TYR A 61 -3.01 -3.04 17.06
N GLU A 62 -3.35 -3.06 18.35
CA GLU A 62 -2.53 -2.47 19.43
C GLU A 62 -1.09 -3.02 19.46
N ARG A 63 -0.91 -4.29 19.08
CA ARG A 63 0.40 -4.95 19.07
C ARG A 63 1.09 -4.91 17.72
N THR A 64 0.34 -4.70 16.65
CA THR A 64 0.81 -4.84 15.27
C THR A 64 1.04 -3.51 14.57
N MET A 65 0.60 -2.38 15.13
CA MET A 65 0.90 -1.03 14.60
C MET A 65 2.40 -0.77 14.37
N PRO A 66 3.35 -1.22 15.21
CA PRO A 66 4.78 -1.13 14.87
C PRO A 66 5.15 -1.81 13.55
N HIS A 67 4.50 -2.93 13.21
CA HIS A 67 4.73 -3.63 11.93
C HIS A 67 4.18 -2.86 10.73
N VAL A 68 3.19 -1.98 10.94
CA VAL A 68 2.67 -1.09 9.89
C VAL A 68 3.72 -0.04 9.52
N ALA A 69 4.40 0.54 10.52
CA ALA A 69 5.50 1.46 10.27
C ALA A 69 6.67 0.78 9.54
N ASP A 70 7.06 -0.43 9.96
CA ASP A 70 8.10 -1.23 9.28
C ASP A 70 7.72 -1.57 7.83
N PHE A 71 6.45 -1.90 7.60
CA PHE A 71 5.90 -2.16 6.27
C PHE A 71 6.06 -0.94 5.34
N ILE A 72 5.67 0.24 5.83
CA ILE A 72 5.79 1.48 5.06
C ILE A 72 7.26 1.85 4.83
N GLY A 73 8.11 1.72 5.85
CA GLY A 73 9.54 1.93 5.72
C GLY A 73 10.16 1.03 4.66
N THR A 74 9.74 -0.24 4.60
CA THR A 74 10.21 -1.19 3.58
C THR A 74 9.78 -0.78 2.18
N LEU A 75 8.53 -0.34 1.99
CA LEU A 75 8.07 0.17 0.69
C LEU A 75 8.84 1.42 0.29
N MET A 76 8.99 2.39 1.18
CA MET A 76 9.68 3.65 0.89
C MET A 76 11.18 3.49 0.63
N GLY A 77 11.79 2.43 1.17
CA GLY A 77 13.18 2.06 0.90
C GLY A 77 13.40 1.22 -0.37
N SER A 78 12.34 0.84 -1.09
CA SER A 78 12.45 -0.02 -2.28
C SER A 78 12.91 0.75 -3.53
N GLU A 79 13.75 0.10 -4.34
CA GLU A 79 14.24 0.66 -5.61
C GLU A 79 13.09 0.88 -6.60
N GLU A 80 12.08 0.00 -6.59
CA GLU A 80 10.94 0.09 -7.48
C GLU A 80 10.10 1.35 -7.24
N LEU A 81 10.09 1.88 -6.00
CA LEU A 81 9.38 3.11 -5.64
C LEU A 81 10.28 4.35 -5.62
N SER A 82 11.60 4.22 -5.76
CA SER A 82 12.52 5.36 -5.68
C SER A 82 12.44 6.31 -6.87
N SER A 83 11.77 5.90 -7.97
CA SER A 83 11.61 6.72 -9.18
C SER A 83 10.45 7.72 -9.10
N TYR A 84 9.55 7.59 -8.12
CA TYR A 84 8.45 8.52 -7.93
C TYR A 84 8.93 9.83 -7.32
N SER A 85 8.51 10.95 -7.91
CA SER A 85 8.88 12.30 -7.45
C SER A 85 8.15 12.75 -6.18
N ALA A 86 7.04 12.09 -5.84
CA ALA A 86 6.25 12.38 -4.66
C ALA A 86 5.60 11.10 -4.14
N VAL A 87 5.55 10.96 -2.82
CA VAL A 87 4.81 9.90 -2.14
C VAL A 87 4.00 10.53 -1.02
N GLN A 88 2.74 10.10 -0.92
CA GLN A 88 1.85 10.49 0.16
C GLN A 88 1.25 9.25 0.80
N VAL A 89 1.33 9.20 2.13
CA VAL A 89 0.87 8.07 2.93
C VAL A 89 -0.20 8.58 3.87
N PHE A 90 -1.35 7.91 3.88
CA PHE A 90 -2.46 8.19 4.79
C PHE A 90 -2.65 6.96 5.68
N LEU A 91 -2.56 7.16 6.99
CA LEU A 91 -2.70 6.09 7.97
C LEU A 91 -3.72 6.52 9.02
N ASP A 92 -4.58 5.58 9.37
CA ASP A 92 -5.44 5.72 10.53
C ASP A 92 -4.75 5.05 11.72
N GLU A 93 -3.90 5.82 12.40
CA GLU A 93 -3.15 5.36 13.59
C GLU A 93 -3.94 5.58 14.89
N ASP A 94 -5.06 6.32 14.86
CA ASP A 94 -5.84 6.63 16.06
C ASP A 94 -6.85 5.51 16.37
N PHE A 95 -6.32 4.44 16.94
CA PHE A 95 -7.12 3.33 17.46
C PHE A 95 -7.73 3.62 18.85
N SER A 96 -7.46 4.79 19.45
CA SER A 96 -7.96 5.13 20.78
C SER A 96 -9.47 5.43 20.79
N CYS A 97 -10.03 5.72 19.62
CA CYS A 97 -11.45 5.91 19.41
C CYS A 97 -12.09 4.63 18.86
N VAL A 98 -12.35 3.65 19.73
CA VAL A 98 -12.96 2.35 19.38
C VAL A 98 -14.28 2.51 18.61
N GLU A 99 -15.02 3.60 18.84
CA GLU A 99 -16.27 3.92 18.12
C GLU A 99 -16.07 4.36 16.65
N LYS A 100 -14.85 4.79 16.27
CA LYS A 100 -14.48 5.23 14.91
C LYS A 100 -13.53 4.28 14.21
N PHE A 101 -12.97 3.30 14.93
CA PHE A 101 -12.03 2.34 14.38
C PHE A 101 -12.78 1.31 13.53
N THR A 102 -12.81 1.52 12.20
CA THR A 102 -13.55 0.67 11.25
C THR A 102 -12.73 -0.48 10.69
N ALA A 103 -11.70 -0.97 11.42
CA ALA A 103 -10.83 -2.03 10.91
C ALA A 103 -11.56 -3.35 10.60
N LEU A 104 -12.78 -3.53 11.10
CA LEU A 104 -13.61 -4.70 10.87
C LEU A 104 -15.01 -4.20 10.48
N GLY A 105 -15.38 -4.37 9.21
CA GLY A 105 -16.76 -4.17 8.80
C GLY A 105 -17.67 -5.13 9.58
N ASN A 106 -18.71 -4.62 10.23
CA ASN A 106 -19.80 -5.42 10.80
C ASN A 106 -20.76 -5.90 9.70
#